data_AF-A0AAQ4F8J6-F1
#
_entry.id   AF-A0AAQ4F8J6-F1
#
_cell.length_a   1.000
_cell.length_b   1.000
_cell.length_c   1.000
_cell.angle_alpha   90.00
_cell.angle_beta   90.00
_cell.angle_gamma   90.00
#
_symmetry.space_group_name_H-M   'P 1'
#
loop_
_entity.id
_entity.type
_entity.pdbx_description
1 polymer ?
#
loop_
_entity_poly.entity_id
_entity_poly.type
_entity_poly.pdbx_seq_one_letter_code
_entity_poly.pdbx_strand_id
1 'polypeptide(L)'
;MPDGAGKGVIHGIPMSMSMELIRETLDCDANPPILGVRRLGDSGSLLILFEGSEVPWRVKCLGSFKKCWLYKKKLEVCVTCGLLGHRADVCPDPKKLKCRGCGKENPEQGHTCIPVCQLCGGAHMLGDSKCRKMYRKPFVATKDATRREDGKDGAAQAKDGPKGRSRSGTPSRSESGARLTDKKEFPSLPSREDPRLPKTGPEKAVSFASKVTQANPEPVALRKENAELKAKIGKQEAELKRQGTEIAELRKMIAELVNNKPTSVAPPTQAAAQKLPAAKPEIEEADEKMDTEVVRPTSIKRKAAETDPLVTLERKLTSKFGSKIDRLETQMQEVNVRLNALGDIKGSMDKILAALNGLTERMANMESVVFANNGQESK
;
A
#
# COMPACT_ATOMS: atom_id res chain seq x y z
N MET A 1 5.52 2.87 5.39
CA MET A 1 5.06 1.91 6.42
C MET A 1 5.25 0.53 5.85
N PRO A 2 5.92 -0.38 6.56
CA PRO A 2 6.27 -1.69 6.01
C PRO A 2 5.01 -2.52 5.71
N ASP A 3 4.99 -3.13 4.53
CA ASP A 3 3.93 -4.03 4.10
C ASP A 3 4.08 -5.37 4.83
N GLY A 4 2.96 -5.93 5.33
CA GLY A 4 2.96 -7.18 6.08
C GLY A 4 2.96 -7.07 7.61
N ALA A 5 3.19 -5.89 8.18
CA ALA A 5 3.11 -5.67 9.62
C ALA A 5 1.65 -5.58 10.12
N GLY A 6 1.38 -6.31 11.21
CA GLY A 6 0.14 -6.33 11.97
C GLY A 6 -0.04 -5.01 12.70
N LYS A 7 -1.27 -4.48 12.69
CA LYS A 7 -1.57 -3.15 13.21
C LYS A 7 -2.62 -3.26 14.29
N GLY A 8 -2.24 -3.00 15.53
CA GLY A 8 -3.13 -3.03 16.69
C GLY A 8 -3.39 -1.66 17.27
N VAL A 9 -4.52 -1.50 17.94
CA VAL A 9 -4.87 -0.31 18.72
C VAL A 9 -5.20 -0.70 20.15
N ILE A 10 -4.56 -0.04 21.11
CA ILE A 10 -4.93 -0.10 22.52
C ILE A 10 -5.49 1.25 22.97
N HIS A 11 -6.43 1.22 23.91
CA HIS A 11 -7.13 2.40 24.42
C HIS A 11 -6.89 2.57 25.93
N GLY A 12 -7.15 3.77 26.44
CA GLY A 12 -7.07 4.09 27.85
C GLY A 12 -5.63 4.25 28.33
N ILE A 13 -4.82 4.93 27.53
CA ILE A 13 -3.45 5.35 27.87
C ILE A 13 -3.47 6.83 28.24
N PRO A 14 -2.97 7.22 29.43
CA PRO A 14 -2.92 8.61 29.86
C PRO A 14 -2.21 9.52 28.85
N MET A 15 -2.71 10.75 28.71
CA MET A 15 -2.11 11.77 27.82
C MET A 15 -0.88 12.42 28.44
N SER A 16 -0.78 12.43 29.77
CA SER A 16 0.39 12.90 30.53
C SER A 16 1.65 12.05 30.31
N MET A 17 1.51 10.88 29.69
CA MET A 17 2.61 9.94 29.52
C MET A 17 3.36 10.17 28.21
N SER A 18 4.68 10.25 28.32
CA SER A 18 5.60 10.40 27.19
C SER A 18 5.62 9.16 26.29
N MET A 19 5.97 9.36 25.02
CA MET A 19 6.02 8.27 24.05
C MET A 19 7.21 7.33 24.30
N GLU A 20 8.27 7.85 24.92
CA GLU A 20 9.48 7.13 25.31
C GLU A 20 9.14 6.09 26.38
N LEU A 21 8.49 6.52 27.46
CA LEU A 21 8.05 5.62 28.54
C LEU A 21 7.03 4.58 28.04
N ILE A 22 6.17 4.97 27.11
CA ILE A 22 5.23 4.04 26.46
C ILE A 22 5.99 2.96 25.68
N ARG A 23 7.07 3.31 24.97
CA ARG A 23 7.87 2.34 24.22
C ARG A 23 8.59 1.39 25.16
N GLU A 24 9.24 1.90 26.19
CA GLU A 24 9.93 1.08 27.21
C GLU A 24 8.98 0.09 27.89
N THR A 25 7.77 0.52 28.22
CA THR A 25 6.79 -0.35 28.89
C THR A 25 6.11 -1.36 27.97
N LEU A 26 6.19 -1.14 26.65
CA LEU A 26 5.71 -2.08 25.64
C LEU A 26 6.80 -3.07 25.21
N ASP A 27 8.06 -2.69 25.33
CA ASP A 27 9.24 -3.52 25.04
C ASP A 27 9.49 -4.48 26.22
N CYS A 28 8.76 -5.59 26.22
CA CYS A 28 8.93 -6.64 27.23
C CYS A 28 8.63 -8.01 26.62
N ASP A 29 9.20 -9.06 27.20
CA ASP A 29 9.09 -10.45 26.71
C ASP A 29 7.66 -10.98 26.65
N ALA A 30 6.72 -10.34 27.35
CA ALA A 30 5.31 -10.71 27.34
C ALA A 30 4.56 -10.25 26.06
N ASN A 31 5.15 -9.34 25.29
CA ASN A 31 4.59 -8.83 24.05
C ASN A 31 5.35 -9.39 22.84
N PRO A 32 4.67 -9.64 21.70
CA PRO A 32 5.36 -9.90 20.45
C PRO A 32 6.26 -8.72 20.07
N PRO A 33 7.32 -8.93 19.26
CA PRO A 33 8.21 -7.84 18.86
C PRO A 33 7.44 -6.69 18.21
N ILE A 34 7.72 -5.47 18.66
CA ILE A 34 7.03 -4.24 18.24
C ILE A 34 7.99 -3.41 17.38
N LEU A 35 7.60 -3.19 16.12
CA LEU A 35 8.35 -2.36 15.17
C LEU A 35 8.18 -0.86 15.44
N GLY A 36 7.08 -0.46 16.05
CA GLY A 36 6.84 0.94 16.34
C GLY A 36 5.52 1.24 17.02
N VAL A 37 5.51 2.35 17.74
CA VAL A 37 4.35 2.82 18.51
C VAL A 37 4.14 4.31 18.25
N ARG A 38 2.88 4.69 18.03
CA ARG A 38 2.48 6.09 17.84
C ARG A 38 1.10 6.34 18.45
N ARG A 39 0.92 7.51 19.07
CA ARG A 39 -0.40 7.97 19.51
C ARG A 39 -1.31 8.35 18.33
N LEU A 40 -2.60 8.05 18.44
CA LEU A 40 -3.60 8.38 17.42
C LEU A 40 -4.26 9.72 17.75
N GLY A 41 -3.75 10.78 17.13
CA GLY A 41 -4.20 12.16 17.38
C GLY A 41 -4.08 12.54 18.86
N ASP A 42 -4.98 13.39 19.32
CA ASP A 42 -5.02 13.86 20.71
C ASP A 42 -5.90 12.95 21.59
N SER A 43 -5.76 11.64 21.42
CA SER A 43 -6.52 10.65 22.20
C SER A 43 -5.62 9.74 23.01
N GLY A 44 -6.19 9.16 24.07
CA GLY A 44 -5.55 8.11 24.87
C GLY A 44 -5.45 6.75 24.16
N SER A 45 -5.30 6.75 22.83
CA SER A 45 -5.22 5.54 22.00
C SER A 45 -3.87 5.44 21.31
N LEU A 46 -3.27 4.26 21.33
CA LEU A 46 -1.99 3.99 20.69
C LEU A 46 -2.17 3.03 19.52
N LEU A 47 -1.54 3.36 18.40
CA LEU A 47 -1.33 2.46 17.28
C LEU A 47 0.02 1.74 17.48
N ILE A 48 -0.02 0.41 17.49
CA ILE A 48 1.14 -0.46 17.64
C ILE A 48 1.34 -1.22 16.32
N LEU A 49 2.58 -1.25 15.87
CA LEU A 49 3.05 -2.01 14.71
C LEU A 49 3.79 -3.24 15.22
N PHE A 50 3.29 -4.42 14.92
CA PHE A 50 3.93 -5.70 15.30
C PHE A 50 4.81 -6.22 14.17
N GLU A 51 5.87 -6.93 14.54
CA GLU A 51 6.66 -7.74 13.63
C GLU A 51 5.85 -9.00 13.27
N GLY A 52 5.42 -9.09 12.01
CA GLY A 52 4.51 -10.13 11.54
C GLY A 52 3.08 -9.64 11.34
N SER A 53 2.23 -10.44 10.66
CA SER A 53 0.90 -10.00 10.24
C SER A 53 -0.20 -10.13 11.30
N GLU A 54 0.05 -10.87 12.36
CA GLU A 54 -0.94 -11.15 13.39
C GLU A 54 -0.96 -10.06 14.46
N VAL A 55 -2.15 -9.75 14.98
CA VAL A 55 -2.33 -8.79 16.06
C VAL A 55 -2.76 -9.57 17.30
N PRO A 56 -1.97 -9.53 18.40
CA PRO A 56 -2.31 -10.25 19.61
C PRO A 56 -3.61 -9.70 20.21
N TRP A 57 -4.36 -10.55 20.91
CA TRP A 57 -5.62 -10.14 21.55
C TRP A 57 -5.41 -9.19 22.74
N ARG A 58 -4.28 -9.33 23.44
CA ARG A 58 -3.89 -8.51 24.60
C ARG A 58 -2.42 -8.14 24.49
N VAL A 59 -2.08 -6.97 25.03
CA VAL A 59 -0.71 -6.43 25.10
C VAL A 59 -0.50 -5.91 26.52
N LYS A 60 0.63 -6.24 27.13
CA LYS A 60 1.05 -5.70 28.42
C LYS A 60 1.56 -4.28 28.21
N CYS A 61 0.95 -3.32 28.88
CA CYS A 61 1.33 -1.90 28.82
C CYS A 61 1.09 -1.28 30.20
N LEU A 62 2.09 -0.59 30.75
CA LEU A 62 2.03 0.05 32.07
C LEU A 62 1.64 -0.91 33.20
N GLY A 63 2.23 -2.12 33.19
CA GLY A 63 1.95 -3.14 34.20
C GLY A 63 0.58 -3.82 34.09
N SER A 64 -0.25 -3.47 33.11
CA SER A 64 -1.58 -4.04 32.92
C SER A 64 -1.76 -4.65 31.53
N PHE A 65 -2.57 -5.70 31.41
CA PHE A 65 -2.95 -6.25 30.10
C PHE A 65 -4.10 -5.44 29.50
N LYS A 66 -3.84 -4.79 28.37
CA LYS A 66 -4.82 -4.02 27.60
C LYS A 66 -5.29 -4.87 26.42
N LYS A 67 -6.59 -4.82 26.12
CA LYS A 67 -7.14 -5.44 24.91
C LYS A 67 -6.64 -4.70 23.69
N CYS A 68 -6.09 -5.43 22.73
CA CYS A 68 -5.58 -4.90 21.48
C CYS A 68 -6.56 -5.19 20.35
N TRP A 69 -7.00 -4.14 19.68
CA TRP A 69 -7.98 -4.19 18.61
C TRP A 69 -7.28 -4.10 17.26
N LEU A 70 -7.70 -4.90 16.29
CA LEU A 70 -7.19 -4.77 14.94
C LEU A 70 -7.47 -3.36 14.39
N TYR A 71 -6.42 -2.65 13.97
CA TYR A 71 -6.52 -1.32 13.41
C TYR A 71 -7.29 -1.35 12.10
N LYS A 72 -8.38 -0.57 12.04
CA LYS A 72 -9.20 -0.40 10.84
C LYS A 72 -8.97 1.01 10.31
N LYS A 73 -8.19 1.13 9.22
CA LYS A 73 -7.99 2.42 8.57
C LYS A 73 -9.32 2.88 7.96
N LYS A 74 -9.84 4.02 8.44
CA LYS A 74 -10.98 4.70 7.81
C LYS A 74 -10.57 5.23 6.44
N LEU A 75 -11.47 5.14 5.48
CA LEU A 75 -11.35 5.89 4.24
C LEU A 75 -11.53 7.37 4.55
N GLU A 76 -10.63 8.17 4.02
CA GLU A 76 -10.76 9.63 4.11
C GLU A 76 -11.86 10.06 3.14
N VAL A 77 -12.81 10.82 3.67
CA VAL A 77 -13.90 11.43 2.91
C VAL A 77 -13.62 12.93 2.89
N CYS A 78 -13.59 13.52 1.71
CA CYS A 78 -13.49 14.95 1.58
C CYS A 78 -14.78 15.61 2.09
N VAL A 79 -14.65 16.55 3.04
CA VAL A 79 -15.79 17.26 3.62
C VAL A 79 -16.46 18.16 2.59
N THR A 80 -15.69 18.69 1.63
CA THR A 80 -16.18 19.62 0.61
C THR A 80 -16.94 18.89 -0.49
N CYS A 81 -16.29 17.97 -1.21
CA CYS A 81 -16.89 17.32 -2.39
C CYS A 81 -17.56 15.97 -2.08
N GLY A 82 -17.43 15.44 -0.87
CA GLY A 82 -18.02 14.16 -0.47
C GLY A 82 -17.37 12.92 -1.11
N LEU A 83 -16.32 13.08 -1.92
CA LEU A 83 -15.63 11.97 -2.56
C LEU A 83 -14.60 11.33 -1.61
N LEU A 84 -14.30 10.06 -1.87
CA LEU A 84 -13.29 9.31 -1.12
C LEU A 84 -11.87 9.58 -1.62
N GLY A 85 -10.91 9.44 -0.71
CA GLY A 85 -9.49 9.32 -1.04
C GLY A 85 -8.66 10.60 -0.90
N HIS A 86 -9.27 11.72 -0.51
CA HIS A 86 -8.56 12.97 -0.25
C HIS A 86 -9.21 13.77 0.89
N ARG A 87 -8.44 14.69 1.46
CA ARG A 87 -8.87 15.63 2.50
C ARG A 87 -9.36 16.94 1.86
N ALA A 88 -10.10 17.74 2.62
CA ALA A 88 -10.72 18.97 2.12
C ALA A 88 -9.70 20.04 1.65
N ASP A 89 -8.55 20.11 2.30
CA ASP A 89 -7.42 21.00 1.99
C ASP A 89 -6.74 20.68 0.66
N VAL A 90 -6.75 19.41 0.25
CA VAL A 90 -6.15 18.93 -1.02
C VAL A 90 -7.23 18.53 -2.03
N CYS A 91 -8.42 19.12 -1.92
CA CYS A 91 -9.53 18.80 -2.80
C CYS A 91 -9.26 19.31 -4.22
N PRO A 92 -9.35 18.46 -5.27
CA PRO A 92 -9.18 18.91 -6.64
C PRO A 92 -10.32 19.81 -7.11
N ASP A 93 -11.52 19.65 -6.53
CA ASP A 93 -12.74 20.37 -6.92
C ASP A 93 -13.40 21.03 -5.69
N PRO A 94 -12.82 22.09 -5.11
CA PRO A 94 -13.37 22.72 -3.90
C PRO A 94 -14.72 23.42 -4.14
N LYS A 95 -15.06 23.75 -5.39
CA LYS A 95 -16.33 24.42 -5.75
C LYS A 95 -17.52 23.45 -5.81
N LYS A 96 -17.29 22.14 -5.94
CA LYS A 96 -18.36 21.13 -6.02
C LYS A 96 -18.75 20.70 -4.62
N LEU A 97 -19.41 21.58 -3.87
CA LEU A 97 -19.90 21.21 -2.54
C LEU A 97 -20.96 20.11 -2.65
N LYS A 98 -20.85 19.07 -1.84
CA LYS A 98 -21.88 18.03 -1.72
C LYS A 98 -22.31 17.87 -0.29
N CYS A 99 -23.62 17.73 -0.06
CA CYS A 99 -24.15 17.39 1.26
C CYS A 99 -23.65 16.00 1.70
N ARG A 100 -23.07 15.90 2.90
CA ARG A 100 -22.66 14.61 3.49
C ARG A 100 -23.84 13.73 3.94
N GLY A 101 -24.99 14.36 4.18
CA GLY A 101 -26.23 13.69 4.56
C GLY A 101 -26.89 13.05 3.34
N CYS A 102 -27.30 13.83 2.36
CA CYS A 102 -28.11 13.35 1.24
C CYS A 102 -27.37 13.26 -0.11
N GLY A 103 -26.14 13.77 -0.23
CA GLY A 103 -25.38 13.76 -1.48
C GLY A 103 -25.76 14.85 -2.49
N LYS A 104 -26.73 15.73 -2.18
CA LYS A 104 -27.16 16.82 -3.07
C LYS A 104 -26.00 17.78 -3.37
N GLU A 105 -25.88 18.19 -4.63
CA GLU A 105 -24.86 19.13 -5.09
C GLU A 105 -25.25 20.56 -4.76
N ASN A 106 -24.26 21.34 -4.32
CA ASN A 106 -24.35 22.73 -3.88
C ASN A 106 -25.62 23.06 -3.06
N PRO A 107 -25.83 22.38 -1.91
CA PRO A 107 -27.00 22.63 -1.10
C PRO A 107 -26.89 24.00 -0.40
N GLU A 108 -28.04 24.62 -0.14
CA GLU A 108 -28.11 25.81 0.72
C GLU A 108 -27.66 25.47 2.15
N GLN A 109 -27.04 26.44 2.83
CA GLN A 109 -26.59 26.30 4.20
C GLN A 109 -27.79 25.94 5.11
N GLY A 110 -27.70 24.83 5.83
CA GLY A 110 -28.75 24.39 6.76
C GLY A 110 -29.96 23.71 6.12
N HIS A 111 -29.90 23.26 4.86
CA HIS A 111 -31.01 22.51 4.26
C HIS A 111 -31.40 21.26 5.07
N THR A 112 -32.71 21.04 5.21
CA THR A 112 -33.26 19.81 5.79
C THR A 112 -32.99 18.65 4.85
N CYS A 113 -32.19 17.68 5.30
CA CYS A 113 -31.86 16.49 4.52
C CYS A 113 -32.15 15.21 5.29
N ILE A 114 -32.56 14.18 4.55
CA ILE A 114 -32.65 12.81 5.06
C ILE A 114 -31.26 12.18 4.88
N PRO A 115 -30.58 11.75 5.95
CA PRO A 115 -29.23 11.23 5.86
C PRO A 115 -29.23 9.83 5.23
N VAL A 116 -28.64 9.73 4.04
CA VAL A 116 -28.40 8.48 3.32
C VAL A 116 -26.92 8.39 2.95
N CYS A 117 -26.24 7.38 3.48
CA CYS A 117 -24.82 7.22 3.25
C CYS A 117 -24.53 6.81 1.81
N GLN A 118 -23.77 7.63 1.10
CA GLN A 118 -23.38 7.37 -0.30
C GLN A 118 -22.51 6.12 -0.50
N LEU A 119 -21.92 5.54 0.55
CA LEU A 119 -21.10 4.32 0.44
C LEU A 119 -21.88 3.03 0.62
N CYS A 120 -22.84 3.02 1.55
CA CYS A 120 -23.56 1.80 1.93
C CYS A 120 -25.06 1.87 1.71
N GLY A 121 -25.63 3.05 1.44
CA GLY A 121 -27.07 3.30 1.34
C GLY A 121 -27.81 3.34 2.69
N GLY A 122 -27.09 3.28 3.82
CA GLY A 122 -27.71 3.24 5.15
C GLY A 122 -28.20 4.60 5.66
N ALA A 123 -29.11 4.58 6.63
CA ALA A 123 -29.67 5.77 7.30
C ALA A 123 -28.69 6.40 8.31
N HIS A 124 -27.56 6.90 7.81
CA HIS A 124 -26.56 7.63 8.57
C HIS A 124 -25.78 8.55 7.64
N MET A 125 -25.07 9.53 8.19
CA MET A 125 -24.29 10.46 7.38
C MET A 125 -23.05 9.80 6.80
N LEU A 126 -22.56 10.34 5.69
CA LEU A 126 -21.28 9.93 5.12
C LEU A 126 -20.14 10.33 6.07
N GLY A 127 -19.40 9.34 6.56
CA GLY A 127 -18.31 9.53 7.54
C GLY A 127 -18.59 8.89 8.90
N ASP A 128 -19.85 8.51 9.15
CA ASP A 128 -20.24 7.97 10.45
C ASP A 128 -19.60 6.62 10.75
N SER A 129 -19.32 6.40 12.05
CA SER A 129 -18.77 5.14 12.55
C SER A 129 -19.67 3.93 12.29
N LYS A 130 -20.97 4.17 12.09
CA LYS A 130 -21.99 3.17 11.73
C LYS A 130 -21.78 2.60 10.31
N CYS A 131 -21.04 3.30 9.44
CA CYS A 131 -20.75 2.83 8.09
C CYS A 131 -19.66 1.75 8.08
N ARG A 132 -20.04 0.47 7.97
CA ARG A 132 -19.05 -0.62 7.89
C ARG A 132 -18.18 -0.55 6.63
N LYS A 133 -18.72 -0.07 5.51
CA LYS A 133 -17.98 0.09 4.23
C LYS A 133 -16.96 1.24 4.25
N MET A 134 -17.01 2.11 5.27
CA MET A 134 -16.04 3.21 5.43
C MET A 134 -14.65 2.71 5.82
N TYR A 135 -14.57 1.55 6.46
CA TYR A 135 -13.29 1.01 6.92
C TYR A 135 -12.66 0.19 5.80
N ARG A 136 -11.41 0.48 5.47
CA ARG A 136 -10.61 -0.42 4.62
C ARG A 136 -10.54 -1.78 5.33
N LYS A 137 -10.78 -2.85 4.58
CA LYS A 137 -10.55 -4.22 5.07
C LYS A 137 -9.10 -4.29 5.56
N PRO A 138 -8.85 -4.66 6.83
CA PRO A 138 -7.50 -4.78 7.34
C PRO A 138 -6.76 -5.88 6.58
N PHE A 139 -5.47 -5.67 6.31
CA PHE A 139 -4.61 -6.51 5.45
C PHE A 139 -4.61 -8.00 5.85
N VAL A 140 -4.75 -8.30 7.14
CA VAL A 140 -4.80 -9.69 7.66
C VAL A 140 -5.97 -10.47 7.08
N ALA A 141 -7.13 -9.83 6.90
CA ALA A 141 -8.31 -10.47 6.32
C ALA A 141 -8.16 -10.73 4.81
N THR A 142 -7.20 -10.08 4.14
CA THR A 142 -7.00 -10.23 2.70
C THR A 142 -6.25 -11.53 2.38
N LYS A 143 -5.24 -11.92 3.17
CA LYS A 143 -4.49 -13.17 2.96
C LYS A 143 -5.34 -14.43 3.19
N ASP A 144 -6.20 -14.41 4.21
CA ASP A 144 -7.14 -15.51 4.47
C ASP A 144 -8.26 -15.60 3.43
N ALA A 145 -8.62 -14.47 2.80
CA ALA A 145 -9.58 -14.44 1.71
C ALA A 145 -8.97 -14.99 0.42
N THR A 146 -7.77 -14.54 0.04
CA THR A 146 -7.07 -15.07 -1.16
C THR A 146 -6.80 -16.56 -1.01
N ARG A 147 -6.32 -17.05 0.15
CA ARG A 147 -6.11 -18.48 0.37
C ARG A 147 -7.41 -19.31 0.25
N ARG A 148 -8.56 -18.74 0.60
CA ARG A 148 -9.88 -19.39 0.44
C ARG A 148 -10.43 -19.31 -0.98
N GLU A 149 -10.05 -18.30 -1.75
CA GLU A 149 -10.40 -18.17 -3.16
C GLU A 149 -9.54 -19.14 -4.00
N ASP A 150 -8.22 -19.17 -3.78
CA ASP A 150 -7.31 -20.13 -4.42
C ASP A 150 -7.66 -21.60 -4.08
N GLY A 151 -8.12 -21.85 -2.86
CA GLY A 151 -8.57 -23.18 -2.42
C GLY A 151 -9.91 -23.63 -3.02
N LYS A 152 -10.74 -22.71 -3.55
CA LYS A 152 -11.99 -23.04 -4.23
C LYS A 152 -11.77 -23.46 -5.67
N ASP A 153 -10.77 -22.88 -6.33
CA ASP A 153 -10.40 -23.25 -7.70
C ASP A 153 -9.70 -24.62 -7.75
N GLY A 154 -8.91 -24.97 -6.73
CA GLY A 154 -8.33 -26.32 -6.58
C GLY A 154 -9.33 -27.44 -6.24
N ALA A 155 -10.44 -27.12 -5.54
CA ALA A 155 -11.46 -28.11 -5.19
C ALA A 155 -12.41 -28.47 -6.35
N ALA A 156 -12.44 -27.66 -7.41
CA ALA A 156 -13.24 -27.93 -8.61
C ALA A 156 -12.60 -28.94 -9.57
N GLN A 157 -11.27 -29.15 -9.50
CA GLN A 157 -10.55 -30.12 -10.35
C GLN A 157 -10.41 -31.53 -9.75
N ALA A 158 -10.75 -31.73 -8.47
CA ALA A 158 -10.57 -33.02 -7.79
C ALA A 158 -11.78 -33.98 -7.86
N LYS A 159 -12.71 -33.79 -8.82
CA LYS A 159 -13.94 -34.60 -8.90
C LYS A 159 -13.94 -35.76 -9.90
N ASP A 160 -12.87 -35.96 -10.66
CA ASP A 160 -12.75 -37.07 -11.63
C ASP A 160 -11.65 -38.08 -11.24
N GLY A 161 -11.57 -38.43 -9.95
CA GLY A 161 -10.82 -39.59 -9.47
C GLY A 161 -11.72 -40.83 -9.39
N PRO A 162 -11.27 -42.02 -9.83
CA PRO A 162 -12.11 -43.22 -9.82
C PRO A 162 -12.49 -43.60 -8.38
N LYS A 163 -13.79 -43.86 -8.17
CA LYS A 163 -14.38 -44.37 -6.94
C LYS A 163 -13.73 -45.72 -6.55
N GLY A 164 -12.68 -45.65 -5.76
CA GLY A 164 -12.06 -46.78 -5.08
C GLY A 164 -12.88 -47.20 -3.85
N ARG A 165 -13.18 -48.49 -3.79
CA ARG A 165 -14.01 -49.21 -2.82
C ARG A 165 -13.61 -49.01 -1.36
N SER A 166 -14.63 -48.88 -0.52
CA SER A 166 -14.84 -49.53 0.79
C SER A 166 -13.62 -49.83 1.67
N ARG A 167 -13.59 -49.25 2.87
CA ARG A 167 -13.32 -50.01 4.10
C ARG A 167 -14.01 -49.34 5.31
N SER A 168 -15.00 -50.06 5.82
CA SER A 168 -15.62 -49.92 7.12
C SER A 168 -14.56 -49.91 8.23
N GLY A 169 -14.37 -48.76 8.88
CA GLY A 169 -13.65 -48.64 10.15
C GLY A 169 -14.66 -48.43 11.27
N THR A 170 -14.94 -49.48 12.02
CA THR A 170 -15.67 -49.41 13.30
C THR A 170 -14.88 -48.56 14.30
N PRO A 171 -15.52 -47.66 15.08
CA PRO A 171 -14.83 -46.98 16.16
C PRO A 171 -14.71 -47.95 17.35
N SER A 172 -13.48 -48.44 17.59
CA SER A 172 -13.14 -49.21 18.78
C SER A 172 -13.28 -48.34 20.04
N ARG A 173 -14.33 -48.66 20.78
CA ARG A 173 -14.49 -48.54 22.23
C ARG A 173 -13.21 -49.00 22.95
N SER A 174 -12.59 -48.09 23.70
CA SER A 174 -11.69 -48.44 24.81
C SER A 174 -12.17 -47.72 26.06
N GLU A 175 -12.96 -48.45 26.85
CA GLU A 175 -13.10 -48.28 28.29
C GLU A 175 -11.77 -48.65 28.95
N SER A 176 -11.27 -47.81 29.85
CA SER A 176 -10.49 -48.18 31.05
C SER A 176 -10.14 -46.90 31.83
N GLY A 177 -10.77 -46.67 32.98
CA GLY A 177 -10.45 -45.55 33.86
C GLY A 177 -11.46 -45.36 34.98
N ALA A 178 -11.64 -46.40 35.80
CA ALA A 178 -12.55 -46.39 36.95
C ALA A 178 -11.86 -45.82 38.23
N ARG A 179 -12.62 -44.96 38.93
CA ARG A 179 -12.62 -44.64 40.39
C ARG A 179 -11.39 -43.85 40.91
N LEU A 180 -11.55 -42.79 41.70
CA LEU A 180 -12.23 -42.74 43.01
C LEU A 180 -12.75 -41.32 43.36
N THR A 181 -13.95 -41.31 43.96
CA THR A 181 -14.47 -40.45 45.05
C THR A 181 -13.81 -39.10 45.36
N ASP A 182 -14.58 -38.00 45.32
CA ASP A 182 -15.11 -37.43 46.57
C ASP A 182 -16.29 -36.45 46.31
N LYS A 183 -17.28 -36.53 47.19
CA LYS A 183 -18.51 -35.73 47.21
C LYS A 183 -18.21 -34.38 47.83
N LYS A 184 -18.69 -33.29 47.22
CA LYS A 184 -19.18 -32.13 48.00
C LYS A 184 -20.40 -31.53 47.31
N GLU A 185 -21.50 -31.64 48.03
CA GLU A 185 -22.83 -31.15 47.72
C GLU A 185 -22.83 -29.62 47.63
N PHE A 186 -23.39 -29.08 46.56
CA PHE A 186 -23.86 -27.69 46.50
C PHE A 186 -25.35 -27.69 46.18
N PRO A 187 -26.17 -26.95 46.94
CA PRO A 187 -27.63 -26.97 46.79
C PRO A 187 -28.09 -26.26 45.52
N SER A 188 -29.04 -26.90 44.85
CA SER A 188 -29.66 -26.52 43.58
C SER A 188 -30.54 -25.29 43.74
N LEU A 189 -30.36 -24.28 42.88
CA LEU A 189 -31.31 -23.19 42.68
C LEU A 189 -32.42 -23.62 41.69
N PRO A 190 -33.64 -23.08 41.83
CA PRO A 190 -34.81 -23.58 41.11
C PRO A 190 -34.82 -23.18 39.63
N SER A 191 -35.21 -24.16 38.81
CA SER A 191 -35.48 -24.05 37.37
C SER A 191 -36.38 -22.88 37.03
N ARG A 192 -35.89 -22.03 36.12
CA ARG A 192 -36.71 -21.05 35.42
C ARG A 192 -37.37 -21.73 34.23
N GLU A 193 -38.70 -21.75 34.23
CA GLU A 193 -39.52 -22.29 33.17
C GLU A 193 -39.39 -21.45 31.91
N ASP A 194 -38.92 -22.07 30.82
CA ASP A 194 -38.93 -21.50 29.46
C ASP A 194 -40.33 -21.67 28.83
N PRO A 195 -40.98 -20.60 28.32
CA PRO A 195 -42.23 -20.71 27.61
C PRO A 195 -42.04 -21.42 26.26
N ARG A 196 -42.75 -22.53 26.10
CA ARG A 196 -42.87 -23.31 24.87
C ARG A 196 -43.44 -22.45 23.74
N LEU A 197 -42.67 -22.26 22.67
CA LEU A 197 -43.16 -21.79 21.37
C LEU A 197 -43.90 -22.93 20.62
N PRO A 198 -44.97 -22.63 19.89
CA PRO A 198 -45.80 -23.64 19.22
C PRO A 198 -45.12 -24.19 17.97
N LYS A 199 -45.19 -25.52 17.82
CA LYS A 199 -44.78 -26.27 16.63
C LYS A 199 -45.79 -26.05 15.49
N THR A 200 -45.40 -25.32 14.45
CA THR A 200 -46.06 -25.36 13.13
C THR A 200 -45.45 -26.48 12.28
N GLY A 201 -46.31 -27.17 11.51
CA GLY A 201 -46.07 -28.47 10.88
C GLY A 201 -45.11 -28.54 9.68
N PRO A 202 -45.04 -29.70 9.03
CA PRO A 202 -44.03 -30.03 8.04
C PRO A 202 -44.45 -29.56 6.64
N GLU A 203 -44.04 -28.35 6.26
CA GLU A 203 -44.09 -27.92 4.86
C GLU A 203 -42.77 -28.23 4.13
N LYS A 204 -42.95 -28.77 2.93
CA LYS A 204 -41.94 -29.34 2.02
C LYS A 204 -40.77 -28.39 1.82
N ALA A 205 -39.58 -28.83 2.25
CA ALA A 205 -38.31 -28.15 2.00
C ALA A 205 -37.96 -28.22 0.51
N VAL A 206 -38.37 -27.22 -0.26
CA VAL A 206 -37.79 -26.95 -1.58
C VAL A 206 -36.47 -26.22 -1.35
N SER A 207 -35.38 -26.79 -1.85
CA SER A 207 -34.03 -26.27 -1.62
C SER A 207 -33.90 -24.84 -2.12
N PHE A 208 -33.32 -23.98 -1.29
CA PHE A 208 -33.09 -22.55 -1.55
C PHE A 208 -32.28 -22.30 -2.84
N ALA A 209 -31.53 -23.30 -3.32
CA ALA A 209 -30.75 -23.26 -4.55
C ALA A 209 -31.61 -23.16 -5.82
N SER A 210 -32.83 -23.70 -5.82
CA SER A 210 -33.69 -23.72 -7.00
C SER A 210 -34.49 -22.42 -7.21
N LYS A 211 -34.65 -21.58 -6.18
CA LYS A 211 -35.34 -20.28 -6.29
C LYS A 211 -34.46 -19.13 -6.81
N VAL A 212 -33.14 -19.26 -6.78
CA VAL A 212 -32.22 -18.19 -7.19
C VAL A 212 -31.95 -18.19 -8.71
N THR A 213 -32.17 -19.30 -9.42
CA THR A 213 -31.90 -19.40 -10.86
C THR A 213 -33.06 -18.97 -11.76
N GLN A 214 -34.28 -18.78 -11.23
CA GLN A 214 -35.44 -18.40 -12.03
C GLN A 214 -35.78 -16.90 -11.99
N ALA A 215 -35.13 -16.09 -11.14
CA ALA A 215 -35.58 -14.71 -10.87
C ALA A 215 -34.70 -13.60 -11.49
N ASN A 216 -33.62 -13.91 -12.21
CA ASN A 216 -32.84 -12.86 -12.87
C ASN A 216 -32.02 -13.40 -14.07
N PRO A 217 -32.32 -13.02 -15.33
CA PRO A 217 -31.55 -13.44 -16.53
C PRO A 217 -30.24 -12.62 -16.74
N GLU A 218 -30.08 -11.52 -16.00
CA GLU A 218 -28.92 -10.63 -16.03
C GLU A 218 -27.52 -11.28 -15.79
N PRO A 219 -27.35 -12.27 -14.89
CA PRO A 219 -26.03 -12.83 -14.61
C PRO A 219 -25.48 -13.73 -15.71
N VAL A 220 -26.31 -14.18 -16.68
CA VAL A 220 -25.84 -14.98 -17.82
C VAL A 220 -25.23 -14.08 -18.90
N ALA A 221 -25.87 -12.94 -19.19
CA ALA A 221 -25.35 -11.95 -20.13
C ALA A 221 -24.00 -11.40 -19.66
N LEU A 222 -23.89 -11.04 -18.38
CA LEU A 222 -22.63 -10.55 -17.78
C LEU A 222 -21.52 -11.61 -17.80
N ARG A 223 -21.84 -12.91 -17.71
CA ARG A 223 -20.83 -13.97 -17.82
C ARG A 223 -20.29 -14.09 -19.24
N LYS A 224 -21.14 -13.94 -20.25
CA LYS A 224 -20.73 -13.96 -21.65
C LYS A 224 -19.84 -12.75 -21.98
N GLU A 225 -20.23 -11.56 -21.52
CA GLU A 225 -19.45 -10.34 -21.71
C GLU A 225 -18.08 -10.41 -21.02
N ASN A 226 -18.02 -10.93 -19.79
CA ASN A 226 -16.75 -11.15 -19.09
C ASN A 226 -15.85 -12.18 -19.80
N ALA A 227 -16.43 -13.22 -20.41
CA ALA A 227 -15.68 -14.19 -21.20
C ALA A 227 -15.11 -13.56 -22.48
N GLU A 228 -15.89 -12.72 -23.17
CA GLU A 228 -15.44 -11.98 -24.36
C GLU A 228 -14.35 -10.97 -24.02
N LEU A 229 -14.46 -10.25 -22.90
CA LEU A 229 -13.43 -9.33 -22.43
C LEU A 229 -12.13 -10.05 -22.09
N LYS A 230 -12.20 -11.21 -21.41
CA LYS A 230 -11.03 -12.05 -21.17
C LYS A 230 -10.36 -12.52 -22.46
N ALA A 231 -11.14 -12.91 -23.47
CA ALA A 231 -10.60 -13.29 -24.77
C ALA A 231 -9.92 -12.11 -25.49
N LYS A 232 -10.48 -10.89 -25.39
CA LYS A 232 -9.86 -9.67 -25.94
C LYS A 232 -8.54 -9.34 -25.24
N ILE A 233 -8.51 -9.43 -23.91
CA ILE A 233 -7.28 -9.21 -23.12
C ILE A 233 -6.19 -10.20 -23.54
N GLY A 234 -6.51 -11.50 -23.64
CA GLY A 234 -5.54 -12.51 -24.07
C GLY A 234 -4.98 -12.25 -25.49
N LYS A 235 -5.80 -11.74 -26.41
CA LYS A 235 -5.33 -11.33 -27.75
C LYS A 235 -4.38 -10.13 -27.68
N GLN A 236 -4.68 -9.14 -26.86
CA GLN A 236 -3.80 -7.96 -26.67
C GLN A 236 -2.48 -8.33 -26.03
N GLU A 237 -2.48 -9.22 -25.03
CA GLU A 237 -1.26 -9.72 -24.39
C GLU A 237 -0.37 -10.49 -25.37
N ALA A 238 -0.97 -11.29 -26.26
CA ALA A 238 -0.23 -11.98 -27.32
C ALA A 238 0.41 -11.00 -28.32
N GLU A 239 -0.29 -9.94 -28.72
CA GLU A 239 0.26 -8.92 -29.62
C GLU A 239 1.40 -8.13 -28.97
N LEU A 240 1.26 -7.74 -27.69
CA LEU A 240 2.34 -7.09 -26.95
C LEU A 240 3.58 -7.96 -26.84
N LYS A 241 3.41 -9.27 -26.68
CA LYS A 241 4.52 -10.23 -26.67
C LYS A 241 5.23 -10.29 -28.03
N ARG A 242 4.47 -10.25 -29.13
CA ARG A 242 5.00 -10.23 -30.50
C ARG A 242 5.77 -8.93 -30.80
N GLN A 243 5.23 -7.79 -30.40
CA GLN A 243 5.93 -6.51 -30.51
C GLN A 243 7.21 -6.47 -29.66
N GLY A 244 7.17 -7.08 -28.47
CA GLY A 244 8.36 -7.21 -27.62
C GLY A 244 9.50 -7.99 -28.27
N THR A 245 9.19 -9.07 -29.00
CA THR A 245 10.21 -9.83 -29.76
C THR A 245 10.75 -9.04 -30.95
N GLU A 246 9.90 -8.31 -31.67
CA GLU A 246 10.31 -7.48 -32.82
C GLU A 246 11.24 -6.33 -32.38
N ILE A 247 10.92 -5.68 -31.26
CA ILE A 247 11.79 -4.65 -30.66
C ILE A 247 13.16 -5.24 -30.25
N ALA A 248 13.18 -6.47 -29.73
CA ALA A 248 14.43 -7.13 -29.37
C ALA A 248 15.30 -7.44 -30.60
N GLU A 249 14.69 -7.87 -31.71
CA GLU A 249 15.38 -8.11 -32.98
C GLU A 249 15.93 -6.80 -33.58
N LEU A 250 15.14 -5.73 -33.60
CA LEU A 250 15.60 -4.42 -34.07
C LEU A 250 16.78 -3.90 -33.25
N ARG A 251 16.76 -4.09 -31.92
CA ARG A 251 17.90 -3.73 -31.05
C ARG A 251 19.15 -4.52 -31.38
N LYS A 252 19.02 -5.80 -31.72
CA LYS A 252 20.14 -6.65 -32.13
C LYS A 252 20.74 -6.16 -33.46
N MET A 253 19.91 -5.86 -34.46
CA MET A 253 20.37 -5.28 -35.74
C MET A 253 21.10 -3.94 -35.55
N ILE A 254 20.57 -3.05 -34.70
CA ILE A 254 21.23 -1.77 -34.40
C ILE A 254 22.61 -2.01 -33.75
N ALA A 255 22.72 -2.94 -32.81
CA ALA A 255 23.99 -3.26 -32.16
C ALA A 255 25.04 -3.80 -33.15
N GLU A 256 24.63 -4.62 -34.12
CA GLU A 256 25.50 -5.13 -35.18
C GLU A 256 25.99 -4.00 -36.12
N LEU A 257 25.12 -3.04 -36.47
CA LEU A 257 25.49 -1.88 -37.29
C LEU A 257 26.47 -0.94 -36.57
N VAL A 258 26.31 -0.77 -35.26
CA VAL A 258 27.23 0.06 -34.45
C VAL A 258 28.61 -0.57 -34.34
N ASN A 259 28.68 -1.90 -34.15
CA ASN A 259 29.95 -2.61 -34.01
C ASN A 259 30.73 -2.78 -35.33
N ASN A 260 30.05 -2.74 -36.49
CA ASN A 260 30.68 -2.87 -37.80
C ASN A 260 31.10 -1.54 -38.44
N LYS A 261 31.03 -0.41 -37.73
CA LYS A 261 31.49 0.87 -38.26
C LYS A 261 33.02 0.98 -38.14
N PRO A 262 33.80 0.91 -39.25
CA PRO A 262 35.25 0.97 -39.18
C PRO A 262 35.70 2.32 -38.65
N THR A 263 36.46 2.28 -37.56
CA THR A 263 37.14 3.44 -36.97
C THR A 263 38.28 3.85 -37.90
N SER A 264 38.00 4.76 -38.83
CA SER A 264 39.02 5.44 -39.62
C SER A 264 38.64 6.91 -39.72
N VAL A 265 38.96 7.68 -38.68
CA VAL A 265 39.40 9.08 -38.82
C VAL A 265 40.34 9.40 -37.67
N ALA A 266 41.54 9.83 -38.02
CA ALA A 266 42.61 10.28 -37.12
C ALA A 266 42.20 11.50 -36.27
N PRO A 267 42.84 11.71 -35.11
CA PRO A 267 42.57 12.86 -34.25
C PRO A 267 43.09 14.17 -34.87
N PRO A 268 42.31 15.27 -34.89
CA PRO A 268 42.86 16.58 -35.20
C PRO A 268 43.65 17.13 -34.01
N THR A 269 44.88 17.49 -34.33
CA THR A 269 45.90 18.15 -33.51
C THR A 269 45.39 19.42 -32.86
N GLN A 270 45.74 19.59 -31.57
CA GLN A 270 45.53 20.80 -30.79
C GLN A 270 46.32 21.98 -31.40
N ALA A 271 45.64 23.10 -31.66
CA ALA A 271 46.29 24.37 -31.96
C ALA A 271 45.59 25.53 -31.23
N ALA A 272 46.39 26.16 -30.37
CA ALA A 272 46.42 27.58 -30.04
C ALA A 272 45.16 28.23 -29.42
N ALA A 273 45.28 28.50 -28.12
CA ALA A 273 44.62 29.57 -27.42
C ALA A 273 44.84 30.93 -28.12
N GLN A 274 43.75 31.67 -28.37
CA GLN A 274 43.76 33.12 -28.54
C GLN A 274 42.71 33.75 -27.62
N LYS A 275 43.20 34.68 -26.79
CA LYS A 275 42.46 35.60 -25.91
C LYS A 275 41.83 36.75 -26.72
N LEU A 276 40.89 37.45 -26.08
CA LEU A 276 40.38 38.84 -26.26
C LEU A 276 38.88 38.93 -26.66
N PRO A 277 38.18 40.04 -26.34
CA PRO A 277 37.85 40.51 -24.99
C PRO A 277 36.34 40.82 -24.82
N ALA A 278 35.97 41.17 -23.60
CA ALA A 278 34.64 41.59 -23.18
C ALA A 278 34.14 42.84 -23.95
N ALA A 279 32.90 42.79 -24.42
CA ALA A 279 32.14 43.94 -24.87
C ALA A 279 30.75 43.95 -24.20
N LYS A 280 30.57 44.98 -23.37
CA LYS A 280 29.35 45.45 -22.72
C LYS A 280 28.44 46.09 -23.79
N PRO A 281 27.11 45.96 -23.73
CA PRO A 281 26.25 46.99 -24.30
C PRO A 281 25.51 47.74 -23.19
N GLU A 282 25.91 49.00 -23.03
CA GLU A 282 25.01 50.10 -22.66
C GLU A 282 23.97 50.24 -23.77
N ILE A 283 22.69 50.33 -23.39
CA ILE A 283 21.65 50.91 -24.24
C ILE A 283 20.98 52.00 -23.42
N GLU A 284 21.10 53.20 -23.98
CA GLU A 284 20.68 54.49 -23.47
C GLU A 284 19.16 54.64 -23.46
N GLU A 285 18.69 55.40 -22.49
CA GLU A 285 17.41 56.06 -22.45
C GLU A 285 17.30 57.08 -23.59
N ALA A 286 16.19 57.05 -24.33
CA ALA A 286 15.73 58.20 -25.09
C ALA A 286 14.20 58.28 -24.97
N ASP A 287 13.77 59.29 -24.20
CA ASP A 287 12.46 59.89 -24.26
C ASP A 287 12.18 60.42 -25.67
N GLU A 288 11.03 60.05 -26.26
CA GLU A 288 10.40 60.91 -27.26
C GLU A 288 8.88 60.80 -27.18
N LYS A 289 8.27 61.92 -26.78
CA LYS A 289 6.85 62.23 -26.88
C LYS A 289 6.51 62.47 -28.35
N MET A 290 5.50 61.76 -28.88
CA MET A 290 4.67 62.32 -29.95
C MET A 290 3.22 61.86 -29.77
N ASP A 291 2.36 62.85 -29.54
CA ASP A 291 0.92 62.77 -29.71
C ASP A 291 0.60 62.48 -31.19
N THR A 292 -0.28 61.51 -31.45
CA THR A 292 -1.06 61.49 -32.69
C THR A 292 -2.45 60.89 -32.45
N GLU A 293 -3.42 61.66 -32.92
CA GLU A 293 -4.85 61.43 -32.94
C GLU A 293 -5.29 60.18 -33.74
N VAL A 294 -6.34 59.54 -33.21
CA VAL A 294 -7.57 59.13 -33.90
C VAL A 294 -7.43 58.49 -35.29
N VAL A 295 -7.61 57.17 -35.39
CA VAL A 295 -8.59 56.51 -36.30
C VAL A 295 -8.98 55.14 -35.71
N ARG A 296 -10.28 54.95 -35.45
CA ARG A 296 -10.91 53.64 -35.19
C ARG A 296 -10.89 52.77 -36.45
N PRO A 297 -10.41 51.52 -36.40
CA PRO A 297 -10.81 50.51 -37.36
C PRO A 297 -12.00 49.73 -36.80
N THR A 298 -13.07 49.78 -37.57
CA THR A 298 -14.28 48.96 -37.45
C THR A 298 -13.99 47.46 -37.36
N SER A 299 -14.77 46.82 -36.52
CA SER A 299 -14.91 45.38 -36.26
C SER A 299 -14.81 44.48 -37.51
N ILE A 300 -13.63 43.89 -37.70
CA ILE A 300 -13.47 42.68 -38.52
C ILE A 300 -13.68 41.47 -37.60
N LYS A 301 -14.81 40.78 -37.79
CA LYS A 301 -15.10 39.47 -37.19
C LYS A 301 -14.04 38.46 -37.65
N ARG A 302 -12.97 38.31 -36.87
CA ARG A 302 -12.04 37.17 -37.02
C ARG A 302 -12.79 35.92 -36.55
N LYS A 303 -13.13 35.05 -37.49
CA LYS A 303 -13.56 33.67 -37.22
C LYS A 303 -12.50 33.04 -36.31
N ALA A 304 -12.90 32.63 -35.11
CA ALA A 304 -12.05 31.88 -34.21
C ALA A 304 -11.59 30.62 -34.96
N ALA A 305 -10.29 30.49 -35.17
CA ALA A 305 -9.70 29.27 -35.67
C ALA A 305 -10.01 28.17 -34.66
N GLU A 306 -10.83 27.19 -35.06
CA GLU A 306 -11.01 25.93 -34.37
C GLU A 306 -9.62 25.31 -34.18
N THR A 307 -9.09 25.44 -32.97
CA THR A 307 -7.86 24.76 -32.58
C THR A 307 -8.22 23.30 -32.37
N ASP A 308 -7.60 22.44 -33.17
CA ASP A 308 -7.85 21.01 -33.21
C ASP A 308 -7.81 20.42 -31.78
N PRO A 309 -8.90 19.80 -31.27
CA PRO A 309 -8.97 19.27 -29.91
C PRO A 309 -7.86 18.25 -29.61
N LEU A 310 -7.28 17.60 -30.63
CA LEU A 310 -6.14 16.70 -30.50
C LEU A 310 -4.88 17.41 -29.97
N VAL A 311 -4.55 18.59 -30.49
CA VAL A 311 -3.37 19.38 -30.06
C VAL A 311 -3.52 19.85 -28.61
N THR A 312 -4.75 20.13 -28.18
CA THR A 312 -5.05 20.53 -26.80
C THR A 312 -4.92 19.34 -25.83
N LEU A 313 -5.24 18.13 -26.27
CA LEU A 313 -5.09 16.91 -25.48
C LEU A 313 -3.61 16.54 -25.31
N GLU A 314 -2.82 16.62 -26.39
CA GLU A 314 -1.38 16.33 -26.36
C GLU A 314 -0.63 17.26 -25.40
N ARG A 315 -0.91 18.57 -25.42
CA ARG A 315 -0.34 19.51 -24.43
C ARG A 315 -0.70 19.19 -22.99
N LYS A 316 -1.93 18.73 -22.74
CA LYS A 316 -2.37 18.34 -21.38
C LYS A 316 -1.71 17.04 -20.93
N LEU A 317 -1.47 16.11 -21.84
CA LEU A 317 -0.77 14.86 -21.55
C LEU A 317 0.72 15.14 -21.30
N THR A 318 1.41 15.87 -22.18
CA THR A 318 2.83 16.19 -22.01
C THR A 318 3.09 17.01 -20.75
N SER A 319 2.22 17.95 -20.39
CA SER A 319 2.33 18.70 -19.13
C SER A 319 2.15 17.81 -17.89
N LYS A 320 1.16 16.91 -17.88
CA LYS A 320 0.91 16.01 -16.74
C LYS A 320 1.95 14.91 -16.58
N PHE A 321 2.51 14.42 -17.68
CA PHE A 321 3.53 13.37 -17.66
C PHE A 321 4.94 13.94 -17.49
N GLY A 322 5.25 15.10 -18.06
CA GLY A 322 6.55 15.77 -17.92
C GLY A 322 6.92 16.00 -16.45
N SER A 323 6.02 16.65 -15.69
CA SER A 323 6.25 16.88 -14.25
C SER A 323 6.41 15.60 -13.41
N LYS A 324 5.84 14.46 -13.85
CA LYS A 324 6.07 13.16 -13.19
C LYS A 324 7.42 12.57 -13.55
N ILE A 325 7.84 12.71 -14.80
CA ILE A 325 9.16 12.26 -15.27
C ILE A 325 10.26 13.03 -14.54
N ASP A 326 10.17 14.36 -14.49
CA ASP A 326 11.15 15.21 -13.79
C ASP A 326 11.28 14.84 -12.30
N ARG A 327 10.13 14.53 -11.66
CA ARG A 327 10.12 14.08 -10.26
C ARG A 327 10.76 12.72 -10.07
N LEU A 328 10.52 11.78 -10.97
CA LEU A 328 11.14 10.44 -10.92
C LEU A 328 12.65 10.54 -11.18
N GLU A 329 13.08 11.39 -12.11
CA GLU A 329 14.48 11.63 -12.40
C GLU A 329 15.21 12.23 -11.20
N THR A 330 14.60 13.22 -10.52
CA THR A 330 15.12 13.78 -9.27
C THR A 330 15.25 12.72 -8.17
N GLN A 331 14.23 11.85 -8.01
CA GLN A 331 14.28 10.76 -7.04
C GLN A 331 15.38 9.74 -7.37
N MET A 332 15.58 9.44 -8.64
CA MET A 332 16.64 8.54 -9.09
C MET A 332 18.03 9.11 -8.82
N GLN A 333 18.23 10.42 -9.04
CA GLN A 333 19.47 11.12 -8.69
C GLN A 333 19.73 11.08 -7.18
N GLU A 334 18.71 11.32 -6.36
CA GLU A 334 18.82 11.24 -4.88
C GLU A 334 19.24 9.84 -4.41
N VAL A 335 18.65 8.79 -4.99
CA VAL A 335 19.01 7.40 -4.69
C VAL A 335 20.46 7.12 -5.08
N ASN A 336 20.91 7.62 -6.23
CA ASN A 336 22.28 7.40 -6.69
C ASN A 336 23.32 8.08 -5.77
N VAL A 337 23.02 9.29 -5.29
CA VAL A 337 23.85 9.98 -4.29
C VAL A 337 23.95 9.16 -3.00
N ARG A 338 22.82 8.60 -2.53
CA ARG A 338 22.82 7.74 -1.34
C ARG A 338 23.60 6.44 -1.52
N LEU A 339 23.54 5.83 -2.70
CA LEU A 339 24.32 4.63 -3.02
C LEU A 339 25.82 4.91 -3.02
N ASN A 340 26.26 6.04 -3.56
CA ASN A 340 27.66 6.44 -3.52
C ASN A 340 28.16 6.65 -2.07
N ALA A 341 27.36 7.31 -1.23
CA ALA A 341 27.70 7.49 0.18
C ALA A 341 27.83 6.15 0.95
N LEU A 342 27.00 5.15 0.61
CA LEU A 342 27.15 3.80 1.16
C LEU A 342 28.45 3.11 0.69
N GLY A 343 28.89 3.40 -0.54
CA GLY A 343 30.19 2.96 -1.05
C GLY A 343 31.35 3.49 -0.22
N ASP A 344 31.32 4.77 0.15
CA ASP A 344 32.34 5.39 1.00
C ASP A 344 32.37 4.78 2.40
N ILE A 345 31.19 4.55 3.00
CA ILE A 345 31.07 3.88 4.30
C ILE A 345 31.67 2.48 4.23
N LYS A 346 31.33 1.70 3.19
CA LYS A 346 31.90 0.36 3.00
C LYS A 346 33.43 0.41 2.90
N GLY A 347 33.97 1.35 2.11
CA GLY A 347 35.41 1.55 2.01
C GLY A 347 36.06 1.92 3.35
N SER A 348 35.38 2.69 4.20
CA SER A 348 35.86 2.98 5.56
C SER A 348 35.87 1.73 6.45
N MET A 349 34.84 0.87 6.35
CA MET A 349 34.75 -0.38 7.11
C MET A 349 35.85 -1.36 6.70
N ASP A 350 36.13 -1.48 5.40
CA ASP A 350 37.21 -2.34 4.89
C ASP A 350 38.58 -1.90 5.42
N LYS A 351 38.83 -0.58 5.54
CA LYS A 351 40.06 -0.04 6.16
C LYS A 351 40.15 -0.37 7.65
N ILE A 352 39.04 -0.27 8.38
CA ILE A 352 38.99 -0.63 9.81
C ILE A 352 39.27 -2.12 9.99
N LEU A 353 38.65 -2.98 9.18
CA LEU A 353 38.89 -4.43 9.20
C LEU A 353 40.36 -4.76 8.92
N ALA A 354 40.97 -4.12 7.92
CA ALA A 354 42.39 -4.30 7.64
C ALA A 354 43.28 -3.88 8.81
N ALA A 355 42.96 -2.78 9.50
CA ALA A 355 43.69 -2.32 10.68
C ALA A 355 43.57 -3.30 11.87
N LEU A 356 42.38 -3.85 12.11
CA LEU A 356 42.14 -4.83 13.17
C LEU A 356 42.90 -6.15 12.90
N ASN A 357 42.93 -6.61 11.65
CA ASN A 357 43.74 -7.76 11.28
C ASN A 357 45.23 -7.51 11.55
N GLY A 358 45.74 -6.34 11.18
CA GLY A 358 47.14 -5.97 11.47
C GLY A 358 47.46 -5.87 12.96
N LEU A 359 46.52 -5.43 13.81
CA LEU A 359 46.68 -5.47 15.27
C LEU A 359 46.72 -6.90 15.80
N THR A 360 45.87 -7.78 15.26
CA THR A 360 45.82 -9.20 15.64
C THR A 360 47.13 -9.91 15.35
N GLU A 361 47.73 -9.67 14.18
CA GLU A 361 49.06 -10.19 13.83
C GLU A 361 50.16 -9.67 14.76
N ARG A 362 50.12 -8.38 15.14
CA ARG A 362 51.08 -7.83 16.11
C ARG A 362 50.95 -8.47 17.49
N MET A 363 49.72 -8.70 17.96
CA MET A 363 49.50 -9.38 19.24
C MET A 363 50.05 -10.82 19.20
N ALA A 364 49.78 -11.57 18.13
CA ALA A 364 50.32 -12.91 17.95
C ALA A 364 51.88 -12.93 17.92
N ASN A 365 52.49 -11.93 17.28
CA ASN A 365 53.95 -11.78 17.28
C ASN A 365 54.51 -11.39 18.67
N MET A 366 53.80 -10.58 19.45
CA MET A 366 54.23 -10.27 20.82
C MET A 366 54.15 -11.50 21.72
N GLU A 367 53.09 -12.31 21.60
CA GLU A 367 52.97 -13.56 22.34
C GLU A 367 54.15 -14.50 22.05
N SER A 368 54.53 -14.68 20.78
CA SER A 368 55.65 -15.55 20.41
C SER A 368 56.99 -15.06 20.97
N VAL A 369 57.23 -13.74 21.02
CA VAL A 369 58.44 -13.15 21.64
C VAL A 369 58.46 -13.38 23.15
N VAL A 370 57.32 -13.22 23.84
CA VAL A 370 57.22 -13.47 25.28
C VAL A 370 57.49 -14.95 25.60
N PHE A 371 56.96 -15.88 24.80
CA PHE A 371 57.23 -17.31 24.96
C PHE A 371 58.70 -17.67 24.71
N ALA A 372 59.36 -17.03 23.74
CA ALA A 372 60.78 -17.28 23.45
C ALA A 372 61.70 -16.81 24.59
N ASN A 373 61.42 -15.66 25.20
CA ASN A 373 62.25 -15.10 26.28
C ASN A 373 62.12 -15.89 27.59
N ASN A 374 60.93 -16.37 27.95
CA ASN A 374 60.72 -17.17 29.17
C ASN A 374 61.42 -18.54 29.13
N GLY A 375 61.80 -19.04 27.95
CA GLY A 375 62.51 -20.31 27.82
C GLY A 375 64.02 -20.23 28.12
N GLN A 376 64.61 -19.03 28.22
CA GLN A 376 66.06 -18.87 28.43
C GLN A 376 66.48 -18.73 29.90
N GLU A 377 65.57 -18.37 30.82
CA GLU A 377 65.90 -18.19 32.25
C GLU A 377 65.87 -19.48 33.09
N SER A 378 65.57 -20.63 32.47
CA SER A 378 65.48 -21.94 33.17
C SER A 378 66.68 -22.88 32.94
N LYS A 379 67.82 -22.35 32.51
CA LYS A 379 69.11 -23.07 32.43
C LYS A 379 70.16 -22.32 33.23
#